data_AF-A0A945B6V3-F1
#
_entry.id   AF-A0A945B6V3-F1
#
_cell.length_a   1.000
_cell.length_b   1.000
_cell.length_c   1.000
_cell.angle_alpha   90.00
_cell.angle_beta   90.00
_cell.angle_gamma   90.00
#
_symmetry.space_group_name_H-M   'P 1'
#
loop_
_entity.id
_entity.type
_entity.pdbx_description
1 polymer ?
#
loop_
_entity_poly.entity_id
_entity_poly.type
_entity_poly.pdbx_seq_one_letter_code
_entity_poly.pdbx_strand_id
1 'polypeptide(L)'
;MDENLITEEELDSQFKEMIDSFIDQANELSKQNHIENVSLALLHAASRYNAYVVSNHATSLIEYESELDKARSFFMSNYDDMLNENLQDYKKIFMDDFKYQHLMK
;
A
#
# COMPACT_ATOMS: atom_id res chain seq x y z
N MET A 1 -35.13 14.72 -4.09
CA MET A 1 -33.95 14.88 -3.21
C MET A 1 -33.10 13.69 -3.54
N ASP A 2 -32.08 13.88 -4.38
CA ASP A 2 -31.18 12.77 -4.72
C ASP A 2 -30.30 12.45 -3.51
N GLU A 3 -30.30 11.18 -3.15
CA GLU A 3 -29.63 10.57 -2.02
C GLU A 3 -28.11 10.49 -2.26
N ASN A 4 -27.32 10.96 -1.30
CA ASN A 4 -25.90 10.67 -1.06
C ASN A 4 -25.01 10.40 -2.30
N LEU A 5 -24.61 11.46 -3.01
CA LEU A 5 -23.38 11.37 -3.82
C LEU A 5 -22.18 11.62 -2.90
N ILE A 6 -21.38 10.57 -2.67
CA ILE A 6 -20.04 10.71 -2.08
C ILE A 6 -19.17 11.44 -3.11
N THR A 7 -18.49 12.49 -2.68
CA THR A 7 -17.56 13.26 -3.52
C THR A 7 -16.24 12.53 -3.74
N GLU A 8 -15.48 12.90 -4.77
CA GLU A 8 -14.14 12.32 -5.02
C GLU A 8 -13.18 12.55 -3.85
N GLU A 9 -13.28 13.70 -3.17
CA GLU A 9 -12.48 14.05 -1.99
C GLU A 9 -12.81 13.15 -0.79
N GLU A 10 -14.10 12.87 -0.57
CA GLU A 10 -14.52 11.94 0.48
C GLU A 10 -14.08 10.51 0.19
N LEU A 11 -14.07 10.07 -1.07
CA LEU A 11 -13.55 8.76 -1.47
C LEU A 11 -12.03 8.64 -1.23
N ASP A 12 -11.27 9.66 -1.59
CA ASP A 12 -9.83 9.71 -1.34
C ASP A 12 -9.52 9.71 0.17
N SER A 13 -10.30 10.45 0.97
CA SER A 13 -10.16 10.43 2.44
C SER A 13 -10.41 9.04 3.01
N GLN A 14 -11.50 8.39 2.62
CA GLN A 14 -11.81 7.03 3.08
C GLN A 14 -10.73 6.02 2.66
N PHE A 15 -10.17 6.17 1.47
CA PHE A 15 -9.08 5.32 0.99
C PHE A 15 -7.82 5.51 1.83
N LYS A 16 -7.45 6.76 2.16
CA LYS A 16 -6.33 7.07 3.04
C LYS A 16 -6.53 6.53 4.46
N GLU A 17 -7.72 6.69 5.03
CA GLU A 17 -8.05 6.14 6.35
C GLU A 17 -7.91 4.61 6.39
N MET A 18 -8.28 3.91 5.30
CA MET A 18 -8.04 2.47 5.20
C MET A 18 -6.54 2.15 5.19
N ILE A 19 -5.74 2.88 4.42
CA ILE A 19 -4.28 2.71 4.40
C ILE A 19 -3.69 2.92 5.80
N ASP A 20 -4.06 4.01 6.46
CA ASP A 20 -3.58 4.36 7.80
C ASP A 20 -3.91 3.28 8.82
N SER A 21 -5.09 2.65 8.72
CA SER A 21 -5.46 1.55 9.62
C SER A 21 -4.52 0.33 9.51
N PHE A 22 -3.98 0.03 8.32
CA PHE A 22 -2.98 -1.03 8.16
C PHE A 22 -1.63 -0.63 8.76
N ILE A 23 -1.26 0.64 8.62
CA ILE A 23 -0.01 1.19 9.19
C ILE A 23 -0.07 1.23 10.72
N ASP A 24 -1.19 1.64 11.30
CA ASP A 24 -1.41 1.62 12.74
C ASP A 24 -1.25 0.20 13.31
N GLN A 25 -1.84 -0.79 12.64
CA GLN A 25 -1.68 -2.18 13.03
C GLN A 25 -0.22 -2.66 12.90
N ALA A 26 0.50 -2.24 11.86
CA ALA A 26 1.92 -2.54 11.71
C ALA A 26 2.77 -1.88 12.81
N ASN A 27 2.43 -0.65 13.21
CA ASN A 27 3.08 0.05 14.31
C ASN A 27 2.87 -0.67 15.65
N GLU A 28 1.65 -1.15 15.92
CA GLU A 28 1.37 -1.97 17.12
C GLU A 28 2.18 -3.27 17.14
N LEU A 29 2.25 -3.98 16.01
CA LEU A 29 3.04 -5.21 15.90
C LEU A 29 4.54 -4.94 16.10
N SER A 30 5.02 -3.78 15.65
CA SER A 30 6.42 -3.36 15.79
C SER A 30 6.83 -3.07 17.23
N LYS A 31 5.88 -2.90 18.17
CA LYS A 31 6.19 -2.79 19.60
C LYS A 31 6.73 -4.08 20.20
N GLN A 32 6.46 -5.22 19.56
CA GLN A 32 6.81 -6.56 20.07
C GLN A 32 7.66 -7.38 19.10
N ASN A 33 7.88 -6.90 17.88
CA ASN A 33 8.57 -7.62 16.81
C ASN A 33 9.58 -6.71 16.10
N HIS A 34 10.59 -7.29 15.46
CA HIS A 34 11.50 -6.55 14.58
C HIS A 34 10.73 -5.93 13.41
N ILE A 35 11.02 -4.67 13.10
CA ILE A 35 10.33 -3.90 12.05
C ILE A 35 10.45 -4.57 10.67
N GLU A 36 11.56 -5.24 10.39
CA GLU A 36 11.80 -5.97 9.16
C GLU A 36 10.87 -7.20 9.04
N ASN A 37 10.61 -7.88 10.15
CA ASN A 37 9.66 -9.00 10.19
C ASN A 37 8.23 -8.52 10.00
N VAL A 38 7.86 -7.37 10.58
CA VAL A 38 6.54 -6.76 10.40
C VAL A 38 6.36 -6.30 8.95
N SER A 39 7.37 -5.69 8.34
CA SER A 39 7.37 -5.30 6.94
C SER A 39 7.14 -6.50 6.02
N LEU A 40 7.88 -7.60 6.22
CA LEU A 40 7.68 -8.82 5.45
C LEU A 40 6.29 -9.43 5.68
N ALA A 41 5.80 -9.43 6.92
CA ALA A 41 4.46 -9.91 7.24
C ALA A 41 3.37 -9.09 6.54
N LEU A 42 3.51 -7.76 6.49
CA LEU A 42 2.59 -6.87 5.79
C LEU A 42 2.56 -7.14 4.28
N LEU A 43 3.74 -7.34 3.67
CA LEU A 43 3.85 -7.71 2.25
C LEU A 43 3.13 -9.04 1.95
N HIS A 44 3.32 -10.05 2.81
CA HIS A 44 2.61 -11.33 2.70
C HIS A 44 1.10 -11.20 2.92
N ALA A 45 0.66 -10.34 3.85
CA ALA A 45 -0.75 -10.08 4.09
C ALA A 45 -1.42 -9.43 2.88
N ALA A 46 -0.79 -8.41 2.30
CA ALA A 46 -1.26 -7.76 1.07
C ALA A 46 -1.38 -8.77 -0.08
N SER A 47 -0.36 -9.62 -0.28
CA SER A 47 -0.40 -10.67 -1.30
C SER A 47 -1.58 -11.63 -1.13
N ARG A 48 -1.87 -12.09 0.10
CA ARG A 48 -3.00 -12.98 0.39
C ARG A 48 -4.35 -12.32 0.13
N TYR A 49 -4.49 -11.05 0.54
CA TYR A 49 -5.72 -10.30 0.32
C TYR A 49 -5.96 -10.05 -1.17
N ASN A 50 -4.92 -9.66 -1.91
CA ASN A 50 -4.99 -9.45 -3.35
C ASN A 50 -5.35 -10.75 -4.10
N ALA A 51 -4.80 -11.89 -3.70
CA ALA A 51 -5.18 -13.18 -4.27
C ALA A 51 -6.66 -13.53 -4.01
N TYR A 52 -7.17 -13.22 -2.82
CA TYR A 52 -8.60 -13.35 -2.50
C TYR A 52 -9.46 -12.46 -3.39
N VAL A 53 -9.08 -11.19 -3.59
CA VAL A 53 -9.79 -10.26 -4.49
C VAL A 53 -9.88 -10.82 -5.91
N VAL A 54 -8.77 -11.33 -6.47
CA VAL A 54 -8.76 -11.96 -7.80
C VAL A 54 -9.69 -13.17 -7.85
N SER A 55 -9.66 -14.00 -6.81
CA SER A 55 -10.52 -15.19 -6.75
C SER A 55 -12.01 -14.87 -6.71
N ASN A 56 -12.42 -13.76 -6.07
CA ASN A 56 -13.83 -13.35 -6.02
C ASN A 56 -14.37 -12.82 -7.35
N HIS A 57 -13.50 -12.36 -8.24
CA HIS A 57 -13.92 -11.88 -9.55
C HIS A 57 -14.11 -13.00 -10.57
N ALA A 58 -13.52 -14.17 -10.34
CA ALA A 58 -13.64 -15.31 -11.24
C ALA A 58 -14.90 -16.13 -10.95
N THR A 59 -15.68 -16.43 -11.99
CA THR A 59 -16.89 -17.28 -11.90
C THR A 59 -16.61 -18.74 -12.23
N SER A 60 -15.42 -19.05 -12.75
CA SER A 60 -14.97 -20.40 -13.07
C SER A 60 -13.45 -20.55 -12.93
N LEU A 61 -12.98 -21.80 -12.86
CA LEU A 61 -11.55 -22.10 -12.85
C LEU A 61 -10.84 -21.59 -14.12
N ILE A 62 -11.49 -21.74 -15.28
CA ILE A 62 -10.93 -21.30 -16.57
C ILE A 62 -10.73 -19.78 -16.58
N GLU A 63 -11.72 -19.03 -16.10
CA GLU A 63 -11.62 -17.58 -15.98
C GLU A 63 -10.52 -17.19 -14.98
N TYR A 64 -10.48 -17.82 -13.81
CA TYR A 64 -9.46 -17.57 -12.79
C TYR A 64 -8.05 -17.77 -13.34
N GLU A 65 -7.81 -18.91 -14.01
CA GLU A 65 -6.52 -19.23 -14.63
C GLU A 65 -6.12 -18.22 -15.72
N SER A 66 -7.09 -17.75 -16.50
CA SER A 66 -6.85 -16.76 -17.57
C SER A 66 -6.46 -15.36 -17.06
N GLU A 67 -6.81 -15.04 -15.81
CA GLU A 67 -6.56 -13.73 -15.19
C GLU A 67 -5.29 -13.71 -14.31
N LEU A 68 -4.67 -14.86 -14.01
CA LEU A 68 -3.52 -14.96 -13.09
C LEU A 68 -2.34 -14.06 -13.49
N ASP A 69 -1.94 -14.08 -14.76
CA ASP A 69 -0.77 -13.33 -15.23
C ASP A 69 -1.03 -11.83 -15.29
N LYS A 70 -2.27 -11.44 -15.65
CA LYS A 70 -2.70 -10.04 -15.64
C LYS A 70 -2.74 -9.51 -14.21
N ALA A 71 -3.36 -10.25 -13.29
CA ALA A 71 -3.43 -9.87 -11.89
C ALA A 71 -2.04 -9.75 -11.25
N ARG A 72 -1.16 -10.72 -11.51
CA ARG A 72 0.24 -10.67 -11.04
C ARG A 72 0.94 -9.40 -11.53
N SER A 73 0.87 -9.14 -12.82
CA SER A 73 1.50 -7.96 -13.43
C SER A 73 0.94 -6.65 -12.85
N PHE A 74 -0.39 -6.58 -12.69
CA PHE A 74 -1.07 -5.43 -12.10
C PHE A 74 -0.56 -5.14 -10.69
N PHE A 75 -0.60 -6.12 -9.77
CA PHE A 75 -0.17 -5.88 -8.39
C PHE A 75 1.32 -5.62 -8.26
N MET A 76 2.17 -6.27 -9.07
CA MET A 76 3.61 -6.01 -9.06
C MET A 76 3.95 -4.60 -9.53
N SER A 77 3.31 -4.12 -10.61
CA SER A 77 3.53 -2.75 -11.11
C SER A 77 3.08 -1.71 -10.09
N ASN A 78 1.87 -1.85 -9.54
CA ASN A 78 1.38 -0.91 -8.54
C ASN A 78 2.28 -0.88 -7.29
N TYR A 79 2.77 -2.05 -6.84
CA TYR A 79 3.67 -2.08 -5.69
C TYR A 79 5.02 -1.42 -5.99
N ASP A 80 5.59 -1.63 -7.17
CA ASP A 80 6.83 -0.99 -7.60
C ASP A 80 6.69 0.54 -7.63
N ASP A 81 5.60 1.04 -8.23
CA ASP A 81 5.31 2.47 -8.32
C ASP A 81 5.17 3.10 -6.92
N MET A 82 4.32 2.51 -6.06
CA MET A 82 4.10 3.00 -4.68
C MET A 82 5.39 2.94 -3.85
N LEU A 83 6.15 1.84 -3.93
CA LEU A 83 7.38 1.69 -3.17
C LEU A 83 8.42 2.73 -3.63
N ASN A 84 8.57 2.92 -4.93
CA ASN A 84 9.50 3.90 -5.48
C ASN A 84 9.13 5.33 -5.04
N GLU A 85 7.85 5.71 -5.08
CA GLU A 85 7.38 7.01 -4.60
C GLU A 85 7.77 7.23 -3.12
N ASN A 86 7.43 6.28 -2.25
CA ASN A 86 7.76 6.33 -0.83
C ASN A 86 9.28 6.42 -0.59
N LEU A 87 10.08 5.65 -1.34
CA LEU A 87 11.54 5.71 -1.25
C LEU A 87 12.10 7.07 -1.70
N GLN A 88 11.53 7.68 -2.74
CA GLN A 88 11.93 9.03 -3.15
C GLN A 88 11.57 10.07 -2.10
N ASP A 89 10.46 9.91 -1.39
CA ASP A 89 10.07 10.82 -0.31
C ASP A 89 11.03 10.76 0.88
N TYR A 90 11.42 9.55 1.31
CA TYR A 90 12.49 9.41 2.31
C TYR A 90 13.82 10.00 1.83
N LYS A 91 14.16 9.85 0.55
CA LYS A 91 15.36 10.46 -0.03
C LYS A 91 15.34 11.99 0.05
N LYS A 92 14.19 12.63 -0.20
CA LYS A 92 14.05 14.10 -0.08
C LYS A 92 14.30 14.56 1.35
N ILE A 93 13.75 13.86 2.34
CA ILE A 93 13.97 14.16 3.77
C ILE A 93 15.47 14.19 4.09
N PHE A 94 16.21 13.15 3.68
CA PHE A 94 17.67 13.13 3.89
C PHE A 94 18.38 14.29 3.19
N MET A 95 18.01 14.60 1.93
CA MET A 95 18.63 15.69 1.18
C MET A 95 18.39 17.06 1.83
N ASP A 96 17.19 17.30 2.34
CA ASP A 96 16.85 18.54 3.04
C ASP A 96 17.63 18.65 4.35
N ASP A 97 17.72 17.58 5.15
CA ASP A 97 18.52 17.56 6.37
C ASP A 97 19.99 17.94 6.10
N PHE A 98 20.60 17.37 5.05
CA PHE A 98 21.97 17.73 4.63
C PHE A 98 22.08 19.19 4.15
N LYS A 99 21.04 19.71 3.51
CA LYS A 99 20.97 21.13 3.12
C LYS A 99 20.85 22.07 4.32
N TYR A 100 20.34 21.64 5.48
CA TYR A 100 20.30 22.53 6.66
C TYR A 100 21.50 22.35 7.59
N GLN A 101 22.22 21.22 7.52
CA GLN A 101 23.44 20.98 8.32
C GLN A 101 24.54 22.04 8.12
N HIS A 102 24.65 22.65 6.94
CA HIS A 102 25.67 23.68 6.70
C HIS A 102 25.27 25.08 7.23
N LEU A 103 24.02 25.27 7.65
CA LEU A 103 23.52 26.52 8.24
C LEU A 103 23.54 26.52 9.78
N MET A 104 23.82 25.37 10.41
CA MET A 104 23.87 25.21 11.87
C MET A 104 25.29 25.31 12.48
N LYS A 105 26.24 25.94 11.76
CA LYS A 105 27.62 26.18 12.26
C LYS A 105 27.80 27.59 12.79
#